data_AF-A0A6B3E8W1-F1
#
_entry.id   AF-A0A6B3E8W1-F1
#
_cell.length_a   1.000
_cell.length_b   1.000
_cell.length_c   1.000
_cell.angle_alpha   90.00
_cell.angle_beta   90.00
_cell.angle_gamma   90.00
#
_symmetry.space_group_name_H-M   'P 1'
#
loop_
_entity.id
_entity.type
_entity.pdbx_description
1 polymer ?
#
loop_
_entity_poly.entity_id
_entity_poly.type
_entity_poly.pdbx_seq_one_letter_code
_entity_poly.pdbx_strand_id
1 'polypeptide(L)' 'RQPEELTVPLLVAALRTEPAQARAQALHTLSKIAEPATWEAITPALLDDPDDEVARTAWRTAVVLVPEGEEA' A
#
# COMPACT_ATOMS: atom_id res chain seq x y z
N ARG A 1 -4.59 -3.05 -18.63
CA ARG A 1 -4.20 -2.35 -17.38
C ARG A 1 -4.00 -0.88 -17.76
N GLN A 2 -4.34 0.05 -16.87
CA GLN A 2 -3.96 1.46 -17.06
C GLN A 2 -2.44 1.61 -16.88
N PRO A 3 -1.80 2.65 -17.44
CA PRO A 3 -0.37 2.89 -17.23
C PRO A 3 -0.06 3.11 -15.75
N GLU A 4 0.94 2.39 -15.23
CA GLU A 4 1.31 2.42 -13.80
C GLU A 4 1.81 3.80 -13.37
N GLU A 5 2.53 4.48 -14.26
CA GLU A 5 2.98 5.88 -14.08
C GLU A 5 1.83 6.86 -13.79
N LEU A 6 0.62 6.55 -14.28
CA LEU A 6 -0.57 7.37 -14.05
C LEU A 6 -1.39 6.91 -12.84
N THR A 7 -1.40 5.60 -12.56
CA THR A 7 -2.25 5.05 -11.50
C THR A 7 -1.58 4.98 -10.14
N VAL A 8 -0.30 4.64 -10.07
CA VAL A 8 0.43 4.50 -8.81
C VAL A 8 0.37 5.79 -7.96
N PRO A 9 0.58 7.00 -8.51
CA PRO A 9 0.48 8.23 -7.71
C PRO A 9 -0.90 8.43 -7.09
N LEU A 10 -1.97 8.06 -7.80
CA LEU A 10 -3.35 8.18 -7.30
C LEU A 10 -3.63 7.17 -6.19
N LEU A 11 -3.14 5.94 -6.34
CA LEU A 11 -3.28 4.91 -5.31
C LEU A 11 -2.51 5.29 -4.04
N VAL A 12 -1.29 5.83 -4.18
CA VAL A 12 -0.49 6.32 -3.04
C VAL A 12 -1.19 7.49 -2.34
N ALA A 13 -1.77 8.42 -3.09
CA ALA A 13 -2.55 9.52 -2.51
C ALA A 13 -3.76 9.01 -1.71
N ALA A 14 -4.46 8.00 -2.24
CA ALA A 14 -5.64 7.42 -1.60
C ALA A 14 -5.35 6.84 -0.21
N LEU A 15 -4.13 6.37 0.05
CA LEU A 15 -3.73 5.83 1.36
C LEU A 15 -3.84 6.86 2.51
N ARG A 16 -3.86 8.17 2.21
CA ARG A 16 -3.82 9.23 3.24
C ARG A 16 -5.16 9.92 3.46
N THR A 17 -5.99 10.03 2.43
CA THR A 17 -7.15 10.93 2.44
C THR A 17 -8.49 10.20 2.36
N GLU A 18 -8.48 8.93 1.97
CA GLU A 18 -9.70 8.17 1.68
C GLU A 18 -10.20 7.36 2.88
N PRO A 19 -11.50 6.98 2.90
CA PRO A 19 -12.04 6.08 3.92
C PRO A 19 -11.36 4.71 3.89
N ALA A 20 -11.49 3.96 5.00
CA ALA A 20 -10.78 2.69 5.22
C ALA A 20 -10.93 1.69 4.06
N GLN A 21 -12.14 1.50 3.54
CA GLN A 21 -12.38 0.62 2.39
C GLN A 21 -11.53 1.00 1.16
N ALA A 22 -11.44 2.29 0.84
CA ALA A 22 -10.67 2.78 -0.29
C ALA A 22 -9.16 2.65 -0.06
N ARG A 23 -8.68 2.87 1.19
CA ARG A 23 -7.30 2.58 1.57
C ARG A 23 -6.96 1.10 1.38
N ALA A 24 -7.83 0.19 1.86
CA ALA A 24 -7.63 -1.25 1.71
C ALA A 24 -7.59 -1.68 0.23
N GLN A 25 -8.49 -1.15 -0.60
CA GLN A 25 -8.47 -1.43 -2.04
C GLN A 25 -7.25 -0.84 -2.75
N ALA A 26 -6.77 0.33 -2.34
CA ALA A 26 -5.55 0.91 -2.87
C ALA A 26 -4.34 0.03 -2.51
N LEU A 27 -4.22 -0.40 -1.25
CA LEU A 27 -3.16 -1.31 -0.78
C LEU A 27 -3.16 -2.64 -1.53
N HIS A 28 -4.32 -3.27 -1.71
CA HIS A 28 -4.47 -4.51 -2.47
C HIS A 28 -4.15 -4.34 -3.96
N THR A 29 -4.40 -3.15 -4.50
CA THR A 29 -4.03 -2.85 -5.89
C THR A 29 -2.52 -2.66 -6.01
N LEU A 30 -1.92 -1.90 -5.09
CA LEU A 30 -0.47 -1.70 -5.02
C LEU A 30 0.28 -3.02 -4.84
N SER A 31 -0.23 -3.95 -4.03
CA SER A 31 0.39 -5.29 -3.87
C SER A 31 0.38 -6.12 -5.16
N LYS A 32 -0.52 -5.83 -6.10
CA LYS A 32 -0.58 -6.52 -7.41
C LYS A 32 0.27 -5.85 -8.47
N ILE A 33 0.47 -4.53 -8.35
CA ILE A 33 1.39 -3.78 -9.20
C ILE A 33 2.83 -4.13 -8.80
N ALA A 34 3.10 -4.21 -7.49
CA ALA A 34 4.40 -4.54 -6.91
C ALA A 34 5.51 -3.57 -7.35
N GLU A 35 5.19 -2.28 -7.53
CA GLU A 35 6.15 -1.25 -7.91
C GLU A 35 7.07 -0.94 -6.71
N PRO A 36 8.38 -1.20 -6.77
CA PRO A 36 9.30 -1.06 -5.62
C PRO A 36 9.33 0.35 -5.04
N ALA A 37 9.16 1.38 -5.87
CA ALA A 37 9.12 2.78 -5.42
C ALA A 37 7.95 3.09 -4.46
N THR A 38 6.99 2.17 -4.30
CA THR A 38 5.85 2.35 -3.40
C THR A 38 6.09 1.84 -1.98
N TRP A 39 7.24 1.22 -1.71
CA TRP A 39 7.62 0.76 -0.36
C TRP A 39 7.49 1.86 0.70
N GLU A 40 8.03 3.06 0.42
CA GLU A 40 7.98 4.20 1.34
C GLU A 40 6.56 4.68 1.66
N ALA A 41 5.56 4.31 0.85
CA ALA A 41 4.17 4.65 1.09
C ALA A 41 3.52 3.74 2.15
N ILE A 42 4.09 2.56 2.43
CA ILE A 42 3.57 1.62 3.44
C ILE A 42 4.08 2.03 4.83
N THR A 43 3.50 3.09 5.37
CA THR A 43 3.93 3.67 6.65
C THR A 43 3.51 2.82 7.86
N PRO A 44 4.17 2.95 9.03
CA PRO A 44 3.72 2.32 10.28
C PRO A 44 2.27 2.62 10.63
N ALA A 45 1.77 3.82 10.32
CA ALA A 45 0.38 4.19 10.55
C ALA A 45 -0.64 3.35 9.75
N LEU A 46 -0.25 2.80 8.59
CA LEU A 46 -1.09 1.88 7.84
C LEU A 46 -1.02 0.46 8.40
N LEU A 47 0.14 0.06 8.95
CA LEU A 47 0.31 -1.23 9.61
C LEU A 47 -0.45 -1.30 10.94
N ASP A 48 -0.53 -0.16 11.64
CA ASP A 48 -1.24 0.03 12.91
C ASP A 48 -2.62 0.72 12.71
N ASP A 49 -3.19 0.69 11.50
CA ASP A 49 -4.49 1.33 11.21
C ASP A 49 -5.58 0.72 12.11
N PRO A 50 -6.48 1.53 12.71
CA PRO A 50 -7.56 1.02 13.57
C PRO A 50 -8.57 0.13 12.82
N ASP A 51 -8.58 0.18 11.50
CA ASP A 51 -9.35 -0.75 10.68
C ASP A 51 -8.52 -2.01 10.36
N ASP A 52 -8.98 -3.15 10.88
CA ASP A 52 -8.31 -4.45 10.72
C ASP A 52 -8.10 -4.87 9.25
N GLU A 53 -8.98 -4.47 8.33
CA GLU A 53 -8.83 -4.78 6.91
C GLU A 53 -7.68 -3.96 6.31
N VAL A 54 -7.58 -2.68 6.68
CA VAL A 54 -6.47 -1.81 6.25
C VAL A 54 -5.16 -2.33 6.81
N ALA A 55 -5.06 -2.54 8.12
CA ALA A 55 -3.84 -3.03 8.78
C ALA A 55 -3.34 -4.35 8.18
N ARG A 56 -4.25 -5.33 8.02
CA ARG A 56 -3.92 -6.64 7.44
C ARG A 56 -3.49 -6.52 5.98
N THR A 57 -4.16 -5.68 5.19
CA THR A 57 -3.80 -5.49 3.79
C THR A 57 -2.47 -4.77 3.67
N ALA A 58 -2.21 -3.76 4.50
CA ALA A 58 -0.93 -3.05 4.55
C ALA A 58 0.23 -4.00 4.87
N TRP A 59 0.07 -4.87 5.86
CA TRP A 59 1.08 -5.88 6.18
C TRP A 59 1.35 -6.83 5.01
N ARG A 60 0.30 -7.32 4.34
CA ARG A 60 0.47 -8.20 3.16
C ARG A 60 1.14 -7.48 2.00
N THR A 61 0.83 -6.21 1.79
CA THR A 61 1.47 -5.38 0.77
C THR A 61 2.94 -5.11 1.13
N ALA A 62 3.24 -4.83 2.40
CA ALA A 62 4.61 -4.62 2.89
C ALA A 62 5.50 -5.84 2.61
N VAL A 63 5.04 -7.05 2.93
CA VAL A 63 5.80 -8.29 2.69
C VAL A 63 6.10 -8.51 1.19
N VAL A 64 5.27 -7.97 0.29
CA VAL A 64 5.51 -8.05 -1.17
C VAL A 64 6.53 -7.00 -1.64
N LEU A 65 6.52 -5.81 -1.02
CA LEU A 65 7.29 -4.64 -1.48
C LEU A 65 8.60 -4.41 -0.73
N VAL A 66 8.80 -5.07 0.42
CA VAL A 66 9.99 -4.87 1.25
C VAL A 66 11.26 -5.13 0.44
N PRO A 67 12.20 -4.16 0.37
CA PRO A 67 13.50 -4.37 -0.25
C PRO A 67 14.34 -5.38 0.52
N GLU A 68 15.23 -6.07 -0.19
CA GLU A 68 16.21 -6.96 0.43
C GLU A 68 17.09 -6.18 1.42
N GLY A 69 17.19 -6.67 2.66
CA GLY A 69 17.92 -6.02 3.75
C GLY A 69 17.08 -5.07 4.60
N GLU A 70 15.82 -4.85 4.25
CA GLU A 70 14.84 -4.15 5.09
C GLU A 70 13.81 -5.11 5.73
N GLU A 71 13.97 -6.43 5.58
CA GLU A 71 13.19 -7.42 6.31
C GLU A 71 13.63 -7.45 7.79
N ALA A 72 12.81 -6.90 8.69
CA ALA A 72 13.06 -6.85 10.14
C ALA A 72 12.66 -8.13 10.88
#